data_AF-A0A7C0UQK3-F1
#
_entry.id   AF-A0A7C0UQK3-F1
#
_cell.length_a   1.000
_cell.length_b   1.000
_cell.length_c   1.000
_cell.angle_alpha   90.00
_cell.angle_beta   90.00
_cell.angle_gamma   90.00
#
_symmetry.space_group_name_H-M   'P 1'
#
loop_
_entity.id
_entity.type
_entity.pdbx_description
1 polymer ?
#
loop_
_entity_poly.entity_id
_entity_poly.type
_entity_poly.pdbx_seq_one_letter_code
_entity_poly.pdbx_strand_id
1 'polypeptide(L)' 'MVEHGFKPGDRIKIRSNETTRMMCLDGKEGVVMQIEKNQVLVDVAEAGLFWFWPDEVEKVNDDE' A
#
# COMPACT_ATOMS: atom_id res chain seq x y z
N MET A 1 -7.65 4.37 -19.07
CA MET A 1 -7.77 4.51 -17.60
C MET A 1 -7.09 3.29 -17.03
N VAL A 2 -5.98 3.44 -16.30
CA VAL A 2 -5.37 2.29 -15.62
C VAL A 2 -6.24 2.05 -14.40
N GLU A 3 -7.05 0.99 -14.44
CA GLU A 3 -7.76 0.53 -13.25
C GLU A 3 -6.70 0.06 -12.26
N HIS A 4 -6.40 0.89 -11.26
CA HIS A 4 -5.43 0.57 -10.22
C HIS A 4 -5.87 -0.58 -9.33
N GLY A 5 -7.07 -1.14 -9.51
CA GLY A 5 -7.60 -2.24 -8.71
C GLY A 5 -7.91 -1.86 -7.26
N PHE A 6 -7.20 -0.89 -6.67
CA PHE A 6 -7.34 -0.37 -5.31
C PHE A 6 -8.44 0.70 -5.18
N LYS A 7 -9.04 0.79 -4.00
CA LYS A 7 -9.95 1.84 -3.56
C LYS A 7 -9.57 2.32 -2.15
N PRO A 8 -9.89 3.57 -1.77
CA PRO A 8 -9.78 4.01 -0.39
C PRO A 8 -10.52 3.06 0.56
N GLY A 9 -9.88 2.69 1.66
CA GLY A 9 -10.36 1.70 2.63
C GLY A 9 -9.91 0.26 2.36
N ASP A 10 -9.30 -0.05 1.21
CA ASP A 10 -8.69 -1.37 1.00
C ASP A 10 -7.53 -1.60 1.97
N ARG A 11 -7.50 -2.79 2.58
CA ARG A 11 -6.32 -3.29 3.27
C ARG A 11 -5.32 -3.83 2.26
N ILE A 12 -4.07 -3.42 2.43
CA ILE A 12 -2.98 -3.77 1.54
C ILE A 12 -1.75 -4.13 2.37
N LYS A 13 -0.88 -4.95 1.79
CA LYS A 13 0.42 -5.30 2.34
C LYS A 13 1.51 -4.70 1.46
N ILE A 14 2.51 -4.10 2.09
CA ILE A 14 3.65 -3.52 1.40
C ILE A 14 4.59 -4.64 1.00
N ARG A 15 4.89 -4.74 -0.29
CA ARG A 15 5.82 -5.72 -0.81
C ARG A 15 7.24 -5.38 -0.40
N SER A 16 8.04 -6.42 -0.21
CA SER A 16 9.47 -6.27 0.03
C SER A 16 10.19 -5.91 -1.26
N ASN A 17 10.66 -4.68 -1.35
CA ASN A 17 11.61 -4.22 -2.36
C ASN A 17 12.78 -3.50 -1.67
N GLU A 18 13.77 -3.02 -2.44
CA GLU A 18 14.94 -2.35 -1.88
C GLU A 18 14.56 -1.08 -1.08
N THR A 19 13.62 -0.28 -1.60
CA THR A 19 13.18 0.98 -1.01
C THR A 19 12.36 0.77 0.28
N THR A 20 11.39 -0.13 0.27
CA THR A 20 10.55 -0.45 1.43
C THR A 20 11.35 -1.09 2.55
N ARG A 21 12.39 -1.86 2.21
CA ARG A 21 13.36 -2.39 3.19
C ARG A 21 14.20 -1.29 3.84
N MET A 22 14.69 -0.30 3.07
CA MET A 22 15.42 0.83 3.64
C MET A 22 14.57 1.63 4.63
N MET A 23 13.26 1.67 4.42
CA MET A 23 12.30 2.36 5.29
C MET A 23 11.73 1.45 6.40
N CYS A 24 12.11 0.17 6.47
CA CYS A 24 11.53 -0.83 7.39
C CYS A 24 9.99 -0.93 7.29
N LEU A 25 9.45 -0.76 6.08
CA LEU A 25 8.02 -0.86 5.78
C LEU A 25 7.66 -2.19 5.11
N ASP A 26 8.65 -3.00 4.76
CA ASP A 26 8.43 -4.25 4.05
C ASP A 26 7.64 -5.27 4.87
N GLY A 27 6.63 -5.87 4.25
CA GLY A 27 5.74 -6.82 4.90
C GLY A 27 4.75 -6.20 5.89
N LYS A 28 4.82 -4.89 6.15
CA LYS A 28 3.80 -4.20 6.95
C LYS A 28 2.50 -4.11 6.18
N GLU A 29 1.41 -4.04 6.94
CA GLU A 29 0.07 -3.83 6.43
C GLU A 29 -0.34 -2.37 6.64
N GLY A 30 -1.20 -1.91 5.75
CA GLY A 30 -1.75 -0.58 5.81
C GLY A 30 -3.10 -0.49 5.12
N VAL A 31 -3.71 0.69 5.22
CA VAL A 31 -5.00 0.98 4.61
C VAL A 31 -4.82 2.09 3.58
N VAL A 32 -5.36 1.89 2.38
CA VAL A 32 -5.37 2.92 1.34
C VAL A 32 -6.23 4.08 1.81
N MET A 33 -5.66 5.26 1.99
CA MET A 33 -6.37 6.48 2.38
C MET A 33 -6.81 7.27 1.15
N GLN A 34 -5.96 7.35 0.14
CA GLN A 34 -6.22 8.13 -1.07
C GLN A 34 -5.49 7.50 -2.26
N ILE A 35 -6.03 7.73 -3.46
CA ILE A 35 -5.41 7.32 -4.71
C ILE A 35 -5.27 8.58 -5.55
N GLU A 36 -4.05 8.89 -5.94
CA GLU A 36 -3.76 10.05 -6.80
C GLU A 36 -2.92 9.62 -7.99
N LYS A 37 -3.45 9.86 -9.20
CA LYS A 37 -2.86 9.47 -10.48
C LYS A 37 -2.54 7.97 -10.57
N ASN A 38 -1.33 7.59 -10.14
CA ASN A 38 -0.74 6.27 -10.23
C ASN A 38 -0.07 5.82 -8.92
N GLN A 39 -0.34 6.52 -7.82
CA GLN A 39 0.17 6.17 -6.51
C GLN A 39 -0.98 6.04 -5.51
N VAL A 40 -0.76 5.20 -4.52
CA VAL A 40 -1.67 4.99 -3.41
C VAL A 40 -1.05 5.56 -2.14
N LEU A 41 -1.78 6.43 -1.47
CA LEU A 41 -1.45 6.88 -0.13
C LEU A 41 -1.94 5.82 0.84
N VAL A 42 -1.03 5.25 1.62
CA VAL A 42 -1.30 4.19 2.57
C VAL A 42 -0.97 4.68 3.96
N ASP A 43 -1.90 4.50 4.89
CA ASP A 43 -1.63 4.62 6.32
C ASP A 43 -1.10 3.29 6.83
N VAL A 44 0.19 3.27 7.16
CA VAL A 44 0.90 2.10 7.65
C VAL A 44 0.89 2.13 9.16
N ALA A 45 0.38 1.06 9.77
CA ALA A 45 0.28 0.97 11.22
C ALA A 45 1.65 1.26 11.87
N GLU A 46 1.66 2.18 12.84
CA GLU A 46 2.84 2.59 13.63
C GLU A 46 3.95 3.31 12.85
N ALA A 47 3.80 3.54 11.54
CA ALA A 47 4.76 4.28 10.72
C ALA A 47 4.18 5.58 10.16
N GLY A 48 2.87 5.63 9.92
CA GLY A 48 2.17 6.80 9.38
C GLY A 48 1.87 6.70 7.88
N LEU A 49 1.72 7.85 7.22
CA LEU A 49 1.24 7.94 5.84
C LEU A 49 2.39 7.94 4.82
N PHE A 50 2.35 7.03 3.85
CA PHE A 50 3.34 6.91 2.79
C PHE A 50 2.70 6.72 1.41
N TRP A 51 3.35 7.27 0.38
CA TRP A 51 2.96 7.06 -1.00
C TRP A 51 3.70 5.86 -1.57
N PHE A 52 2.95 4.93 -2.15
CA PHE A 52 3.48 3.75 -2.83
C PHE A 52 2.98 3.66 -4.25
N TRP A 53 3.79 3.06 -5.12
CA TRP A 53 3.30 2.60 -6.40
C TRP A 53 2.42 1.35 -6.22
N PRO A 54 1.41 1.15 -7.06
CA PRO A 54 0.52 -0.03 -7.00
C PRO A 54 1.26 -1.36 -7.18
N ASP A 55 2.47 -1.37 -7.74
CA ASP A 55 3.32 -2.56 -7.86
C ASP A 55 4.06 -2.91 -6.55
N GLU A 56 4.28 -1.91 -5.69
CA GLU A 56 4.94 -2.05 -4.39
C GLU A 56 3.99 -2.53 -3.30
N VAL A 57 2.71 -2.69 -3.61
CA VAL A 57 1.68 -3.07 -2.65
C VAL A 57 0.80 -4.16 -3.24
N GLU A 58 0.24 -5.00 -2.38
CA GLU A 58 -0.71 -6.03 -2.78
C GLU A 58 -1.96 -5.98 -1.91
N LYS A 59 -3.11 -6.29 -2.50
CA LYS A 59 -4.36 -6.39 -1.74
C LYS A 59 -4.31 -7.57 -0.80
N VAL A 60 -4.69 -7.34 0.45
CA VAL A 60 -4.98 -8.41 1.40
C VAL A 60 -6.47 -8.73 1.24
N ASN A 61 -6.77 -9.89 0.66
CA ASN A 61 -8.14 -10.41 0.72
C ASN A 61 -8.32 -11.06 2.10
N ASP A 62 -9.27 -10.54 2.85
CA ASP A 62 -9.82 -11.17 4.05
C ASP A 62 -10.69 -12.34 3.53
N ASP A 63 -10.07 -13.47 3.22
CA ASP A 63 -10.76 -14.72 2.88
C ASP A 63 -11.03 -15.44 4.21
N GLU A 64 -12.06 -14.99 4.94
CA GLU A 64 -12.61 -15.65 6.13
C GLU A 64 -14.14 -15.63 6.14
#